data_AF-A0A519LIA6-F1
#
_entry.id   AF-A0A519LIA6-F1
#
_cell.length_a   1.000
_cell.length_b   1.000
_cell.length_c   1.000
_cell.angle_alpha   90.00
_cell.angle_beta   90.00
_cell.angle_gamma   90.00
#
_symmetry.space_group_name_H-M   'P 1'
#
loop_
_entity.id
_entity.type
_entity.pdbx_description
1 polymer ?
#
loop_
_entity_poly.entity_id
_entity_poly.type
_entity_poly.pdbx_seq_one_letter_code
_entity_poly.pdbx_strand_id
1 'polypeptide(L)' 'LDYYLEPFVLKHDEEKLKNIIKKTWEKMSEKGHQEALKINYSEENLNLIKASLGL' A
#
# COMPACT_ATOMS: atom_id res chain seq x y z
N LEU A 1 -3.58 -8.11 -15.74
CA LEU A 1 -2.72 -6.99 -15.27
C LEU A 1 -2.00 -7.49 -14.01
N ASP A 2 -1.34 -8.64 -14.10
CA ASP A 2 -1.14 -9.51 -12.92
C ASP A 2 0.32 -10.00 -12.77
N TYR A 3 1.29 -9.16 -13.13
CA TYR A 3 2.71 -9.57 -13.07
C TYR A 3 3.68 -8.55 -12.48
N TYR A 4 3.19 -7.45 -11.89
CA TYR A 4 4.07 -6.38 -11.42
C TYR A 4 4.17 -6.20 -9.90
N LEU A 5 3.31 -6.82 -9.09
CA LEU A 5 3.37 -6.62 -7.64
C LEU A 5 4.36 -7.58 -6.96
N GLU A 6 4.25 -8.88 -7.18
CA GLU A 6 5.13 -9.89 -6.56
C GLU A 6 6.63 -9.69 -6.87
N PRO A 7 7.06 -9.45 -8.12
CA PRO A 7 8.48 -9.20 -8.39
C PRO A 7 8.98 -7.87 -7.84
N PHE A 8 8.09 -6.91 -7.62
CA PHE A 8 8.41 -5.59 -7.08
C PHE A 8 8.59 -5.64 -5.57
N VAL A 9 7.76 -6.43 -4.87
CA VAL A 9 7.91 -6.70 -3.43
C VAL A 9 9.20 -7.47 -3.15
N LEU A 10 9.56 -8.44 -3.99
CA LEU A 10 10.82 -9.18 -3.87
C LEU A 10 12.08 -8.36 -4.18
N LYS A 11 11.97 -7.28 -4.95
CA LYS A 11 13.11 -6.43 -5.36
C LYS A 11 13.31 -5.19 -4.51
N HIS A 12 12.37 -4.83 -3.65
CA HIS A 12 12.37 -3.55 -2.97
C HIS A 12 12.17 -3.70 -1.47
N ASP A 13 13.05 -3.03 -0.74
CA ASP A 13 13.03 -3.01 0.72
C ASP A 13 11.67 -2.59 1.24
N GLU A 14 11.25 -3.21 2.33
CA GLU A 14 9.98 -2.94 3.00
C GLU A 14 9.79 -1.43 3.29
N GLU A 15 10.88 -0.71 3.61
CA GLU A 15 10.89 0.74 3.75
C GLU A 15 10.51 1.49 2.48
N LYS A 16 10.95 1.01 1.31
CA LYS A 16 10.61 1.63 0.02
C LYS A 16 9.14 1.43 -0.30
N LEU A 17 8.60 0.24 -0.03
CA LEU A 17 7.17 -0.04 -0.17
C LEU A 17 6.34 0.84 0.77
N LYS A 18 6.75 0.93 2.04
CA LYS A 18 6.09 1.80 3.03
C LYS A 18 6.07 3.25 2.59
N ASN A 19 7.20 3.75 2.08
CA ASN A 19 7.30 5.11 1.55
C ASN A 19 6.41 5.35 0.31
N ILE A 20 6.26 4.36 -0.58
CA ILE A 20 5.37 4.48 -1.74
C ILE A 20 3.91 4.53 -1.29
N ILE A 21 3.51 3.65 -0.36
CA ILE A 21 2.15 3.61 0.18
C ILE A 21 1.83 4.92 0.88
N LYS A 22 2.73 5.40 1.75
CA LYS A 22 2.56 6.67 2.45
C LYS A 22 2.42 7.85 1.49
N LYS A 23 3.31 7.98 0.49
CA LYS A 23 3.23 9.06 -0.51
C LYS A 23 1.99 8.97 -1.40
N THR A 24 1.52 7.75 -1.69
CA THR A 24 0.28 7.54 -2.43
C THR A 24 -0.93 7.96 -1.57
N TRP A 25 -0.91 7.60 -0.29
CA TRP A 25 -1.93 7.98 0.67
C TRP A 25 -1.99 9.50 0.85
N GLU A 26 -0.85 10.19 1.03
CA GLU A 26 -0.79 11.65 1.16
C GLU A 26 -1.31 12.41 -0.07
N LYS A 27 -1.21 11.81 -1.27
CA LYS A 27 -1.71 12.37 -2.52
C LYS A 27 -3.19 12.06 -2.79
N MET A 28 -3.76 11.09 -2.07
CA MET A 28 -5.17 10.76 -2.20
C MET A 28 -6.03 11.80 -1.49
N SER A 29 -7.15 12.16 -2.12
CA SER A 29 -8.21 12.91 -1.46
C SER A 29 -8.97 12.01 -0.49
N GLU A 30 -9.75 12.60 0.43
CA GLU A 30 -10.60 11.89 1.39
C GLU A 30 -11.47 10.80 0.71
N LYS A 31 -11.99 11.10 -0.49
CA LYS A 31 -12.76 10.13 -1.30
C LYS A 31 -11.89 8.96 -1.75
N GLY A 32 -10.65 9.22 -2.13
CA GLY A 32 -9.68 8.19 -2.50
C GLY A 32 -9.33 7.28 -1.33
N HIS A 33 -9.20 7.83 -0.11
CA HIS A 33 -9.02 7.02 1.11
C HIS A 33 -10.25 6.15 1.38
N GLN A 34 -11.45 6.69 1.26
CA GLN A 34 -12.69 5.94 1.46
C GLN A 34 -12.87 4.80 0.46
N GLU A 35 -12.52 5.01 -0.81
CA GLU A 35 -12.55 3.95 -1.82
C GLU A 35 -11.43 2.92 -1.59
N ALA A 36 -10.23 3.35 -1.19
CA ALA A 36 -9.14 2.44 -0.83
C ALA A 36 -9.53 1.51 0.33
N LEU A 37 -10.22 2.04 1.35
CA LEU A 37 -10.73 1.25 2.49
C LEU A 37 -11.77 0.19 2.09
N LYS A 38 -12.41 0.32 0.92
CA LYS A 38 -13.38 -0.68 0.40
C LYS A 38 -12.70 -1.80 -0.37
N ILE A 39 -11.41 -1.67 -0.69
CA ILE A 39 -10.67 -2.72 -1.39
C ILE A 39 -10.37 -3.84 -0.39
N ASN A 40 -10.70 -5.07 -0.76
CA ASN A 40 -10.29 -6.25 0.00
C ASN A 40 -8.80 -6.50 -0.20
N TYR A 41 -7.98 -6.08 0.76
CA TYR A 41 -6.56 -6.38 0.79
C TYR A 41 -6.31 -7.77 1.40
N SER A 42 -5.29 -8.48 0.90
CA SER A 42 -4.74 -9.64 1.61
C SER A 42 -4.13 -9.22 2.94
N GLU A 43 -3.97 -10.16 3.87
CA GLU A 43 -3.48 -9.91 5.22
C GLU A 43 -2.09 -9.23 5.22
N GLU A 44 -1.19 -9.68 4.35
CA GLU A 44 0.14 -9.06 4.15
C GLU A 44 0.05 -7.60 3.69
N ASN A 45 -0.82 -7.31 2.72
CA ASN A 45 -1.00 -5.95 2.20
C ASN A 45 -1.64 -5.04 3.26
N LEU A 46 -2.58 -5.55 4.04
CA LEU A 46 -3.19 -4.82 5.13
C LEU A 46 -2.15 -4.48 6.22
N ASN A 47 -1.31 -5.45 6.59
CA ASN A 47 -0.24 -5.24 7.56
C ASN A 47 0.79 -4.23 7.05
N LEU A 48 1.14 -4.28 5.76
CA LEU A 48 2.04 -3.32 5.14
C LEU A 48 1.44 -1.90 5.14
N ILE A 49 0.14 -1.74 4.82
CA ILE A 49 -0.54 -0.44 4.85
C ILE A 49 -0.58 0.12 6.28
N LYS A 50 -0.96 -0.69 7.27
CA LYS A 50 -0.95 -0.30 8.69
C LYS A 50 0.43 0.16 9.14
N ALA A 51 1.46 -0.64 8.85
CA ALA A 51 2.84 -0.30 9.15
C ALA A 51 3.34 0.95 8.40
N SER A 52 2.79 1.25 7.22
CA SER A 52 3.13 2.45 6.43
C SER A 52 2.49 3.72 7.00
N LEU A 53 1.28 3.60 7.55
CA LEU A 53 0.50 4.69 8.12
C LEU A 53 0.78 4.91 9.61
N GLY A 54 1.49 3.98 10.26
CA GLY A 54 1.77 4.03 11.71
C GLY A 54 0.55 3.70 12.57
N LEU A 55 -0.38 2.90 12.02
CA LEU A 55 -1.56 2.35 12.70
C LEU A 55 -1.25 0.97 13.29
#